data_AF-A0A7C0XS66-F1
#
_entry.id   AF-A0A7C0XS66-F1
#
_cell.length_a   1.000
_cell.length_b   1.000
_cell.length_c   1.000
_cell.angle_alpha   90.00
_cell.angle_beta   90.00
_cell.angle_gamma   90.00
#
_symmetry.space_group_name_H-M   'P 1'
#
loop_
_entity.id
_entity.type
_entity.pdbx_description
1 polymer ?
#
loop_
_entity_poly.entity_id
_entity_poly.type
_entity_poly.pdbx_seq_one_letter_code
_entity_poly.pdbx_strand_id
1 'polypeptide(L)'
;MQCGSKRYFRPNRRINNKSSIKIMNPLEFFLGATFPGVVVHELGHILFCKLTRTKIKKFSLFQPFMPLGYVVHEKPSTLFREMLIVLGPFILNSFLAIFMIQLLALFSLPIFFKFIVIWLIFSFGFHAFPSQADAKSFYLSVKNEIKNKKLLALLYLPIALFFNIMSSSRVLTRLIYPLILLGINSKLLADIID
;
A
#
# COMPACT_ATOMS: atom_id res chain seq x y z
N MET A 1 -12.77 9.83 -23.34
CA MET A 1 -11.63 8.89 -23.21
C MET A 1 -11.46 8.49 -21.74
N GLN A 2 -11.84 7.25 -21.42
CA GLN A 2 -11.85 6.68 -20.07
C GLN A 2 -10.42 6.37 -19.60
N CYS A 3 -9.98 7.04 -18.53
CA CYS A 3 -8.72 6.72 -17.85
C CYS A 3 -9.01 5.57 -16.88
N GLY A 4 -8.22 4.49 -16.99
CA GLY A 4 -8.46 3.19 -16.37
C GLY A 4 -8.30 3.16 -14.86
N SER A 5 -9.25 3.76 -14.13
CA SER A 5 -9.53 3.36 -12.76
C SER A 5 -10.15 1.97 -12.81
N LYS A 6 -9.49 0.97 -12.20
CA LYS A 6 -10.02 -0.35 -11.82
C LYS A 6 -11.26 -0.76 -12.62
N ARG A 7 -11.03 -1.53 -13.70
CA ARG A 7 -12.06 -2.23 -14.50
C ARG A 7 -13.31 -2.43 -13.65
N TYR A 8 -14.40 -1.74 -14.03
CA TYR A 8 -15.70 -1.78 -13.35
C TYR A 8 -15.92 -3.13 -12.68
N PHE A 9 -15.80 -3.19 -11.35
CA PHE A 9 -16.38 -4.31 -10.62
C PHE A 9 -17.90 -4.09 -10.70
N ARG A 10 -18.51 -4.52 -11.81
CA ARG A 10 -19.94 -4.77 -11.85
C ARG A 10 -20.16 -6.00 -10.97
N PRO A 11 -20.86 -5.91 -9.83
CA PRO A 11 -21.30 -7.12 -9.18
C PRO A 11 -22.38 -7.71 -10.09
N ASN A 12 -21.99 -8.65 -10.95
CA ASN A 12 -22.97 -9.48 -11.60
C ASN A 12 -23.51 -10.41 -10.51
N ARG A 13 -24.60 -9.99 -9.84
CA ARG A 13 -25.42 -10.88 -9.00
C ARG A 13 -26.09 -11.89 -9.94
N ARG A 14 -25.33 -12.89 -10.38
CA ARG A 14 -25.89 -14.23 -10.53
C ARG A 14 -25.56 -14.93 -9.23
N ILE A 15 -26.56 -15.01 -8.36
CA ILE A 15 -26.58 -15.89 -7.20
C ILE A 15 -26.61 -17.31 -7.79
N ASN A 16 -25.43 -17.84 -8.14
CA ASN A 16 -25.28 -19.27 -8.32
C ASN A 16 -25.01 -19.85 -6.94
N ASN A 17 -26.05 -20.50 -6.42
CA ASN A 17 -26.08 -21.18 -5.14
C ASN A 17 -25.15 -22.40 -5.18
N LYS A 18 -23.86 -22.16 -4.99
CA LYS A 18 -22.88 -23.17 -4.55
C LYS A 18 -21.94 -22.47 -3.59
N SER A 19 -22.27 -22.54 -2.30
CA SER A 19 -21.36 -22.23 -1.18
C SER A 19 -20.19 -23.20 -1.20
N SER A 20 -19.31 -23.02 -2.18
CA SER A 20 -18.02 -23.68 -2.22
C SER A 20 -17.20 -22.97 -1.17
N ILE A 21 -16.93 -23.63 -0.04
CA ILE A 21 -16.00 -23.13 0.97
C ILE A 21 -14.68 -22.92 0.24
N LYS A 22 -14.36 -21.67 -0.09
CA LYS A 22 -13.12 -21.33 -0.77
C LYS A 22 -12.02 -21.37 0.28
N ILE A 23 -11.29 -22.48 0.33
CA ILE A 23 -10.12 -22.63 1.19
C ILE A 23 -9.10 -21.57 0.78
N MET A 24 -8.71 -20.70 1.72
CA MET A 24 -7.67 -19.70 1.48
C MET A 24 -6.35 -20.41 1.20
N ASN A 25 -5.67 -19.99 0.14
CA ASN A 25 -4.32 -20.47 -0.11
C ASN A 25 -3.34 -19.86 0.93
N PRO A 26 -2.15 -20.46 1.13
CA PRO A 26 -1.20 -19.99 2.14
C PRO A 26 -0.78 -18.52 1.97
N LEU A 27 -0.74 -18.02 0.73
CA LEU A 27 -0.42 -16.63 0.44
C LEU A 27 -1.56 -15.69 0.90
N GLU A 28 -2.81 -16.01 0.59
CA GLU A 28 -3.99 -15.25 1.05
C GLU A 28 -4.05 -15.24 2.58
N PHE A 29 -3.73 -16.36 3.23
CA PHE A 29 -3.63 -16.43 4.69
C PHE A 29 -2.56 -15.50 5.23
N PHE A 30 -1.34 -15.54 4.69
CA PHE A 30 -0.25 -14.67 5.11
C PHE A 30 -0.57 -13.18 4.91
N LEU A 31 -1.18 -12.83 3.77
CA LEU A 31 -1.60 -11.46 3.49
C LEU A 31 -2.70 -11.00 4.46
N GLY A 32 -3.61 -11.91 4.85
CA GLY A 32 -4.60 -11.66 5.90
C GLY A 32 -3.98 -11.56 7.29
N ALA A 33 -2.98 -12.36 7.62
CA ALA A 33 -2.26 -12.29 8.89
C ALA A 33 -1.46 -10.99 9.05
N THR A 34 -1.20 -10.27 7.95
CA THR A 34 -0.58 -8.94 7.93
C THR A 34 -1.60 -7.84 7.64
N PHE A 35 -2.88 -8.04 8.00
CA PHE A 35 -3.98 -7.10 7.73
C PHE A 35 -3.78 -5.68 8.26
N PRO A 36 -3.08 -5.40 9.39
CA PRO A 36 -2.94 -4.01 9.86
C PRO A 36 -2.30 -3.11 8.79
N GLY A 37 -1.30 -3.63 8.08
CA GLY A 37 -0.67 -2.97 6.94
C GLY A 37 -1.62 -2.76 5.75
N VAL A 38 -2.53 -3.70 5.48
CA VAL A 38 -3.58 -3.51 4.46
C VAL A 38 -4.52 -2.36 4.85
N VAL A 39 -4.96 -2.33 6.12
CA VAL A 39 -5.81 -1.26 6.64
C VAL A 39 -5.12 0.09 6.51
N VAL A 40 -3.87 0.19 6.95
CA VAL A 40 -3.06 1.41 6.84
C VAL A 40 -2.81 1.79 5.38
N HIS A 41 -2.62 0.82 4.49
CA HIS A 41 -2.46 1.05 3.06
C HIS A 41 -3.67 1.80 2.48
N GLU A 42 -4.87 1.28 2.72
CA GLU A 42 -6.10 1.92 2.24
C GLU A 42 -6.37 3.24 2.96
N LEU A 43 -6.03 3.36 4.26
CA LEU A 43 -6.08 4.64 4.98
C LEU A 43 -5.14 5.68 4.37
N GLY A 44 -3.97 5.28 3.87
CA GLY A 44 -3.04 6.16 3.14
C GLY A 44 -3.70 6.76 1.91
N HIS A 45 -4.35 5.93 1.09
CA HIS A 45 -5.13 6.43 -0.04
C HIS A 45 -6.26 7.38 0.39
N ILE A 46 -7.01 7.04 1.44
CA ILE A 46 -8.12 7.88 1.96
C ILE A 46 -7.59 9.22 2.47
N LEU A 47 -6.51 9.21 3.25
CA LEU A 47 -5.89 10.41 3.80
C LEU A 47 -5.47 11.35 2.68
N PHE A 48 -4.73 10.85 1.70
CA PHE A 48 -4.28 11.70 0.59
C PHE A 48 -5.40 12.06 -0.39
N CYS A 49 -6.46 11.26 -0.52
CA CYS A 49 -7.68 11.69 -1.20
C CYS A 49 -8.31 12.90 -0.48
N LYS A 50 -8.44 12.86 0.85
CA LYS A 50 -8.98 13.98 1.64
C LYS A 50 -8.09 15.23 1.54
N LEU A 51 -6.78 15.08 1.70
CA LEU A 51 -5.82 16.19 1.61
C LEU A 51 -5.82 16.85 0.23
N THR A 52 -5.97 16.07 -0.83
CA THR A 52 -6.03 16.58 -2.22
C THR A 52 -7.44 16.99 -2.66
N ARG A 53 -8.44 16.84 -1.77
CA ARG A 53 -9.87 17.07 -2.04
C ARG A 53 -10.39 16.25 -3.23
N THR A 54 -9.87 15.04 -3.40
CA THR A 54 -10.33 14.07 -4.40
C THR A 54 -11.47 13.24 -3.81
N LYS A 55 -12.64 13.26 -4.47
CA LYS A 55 -13.85 12.59 -3.97
C LYS A 55 -13.69 11.07 -3.95
N ILE A 56 -13.86 10.48 -2.77
CA ILE A 56 -13.94 9.03 -2.57
C ILE A 56 -15.36 8.57 -2.90
N LYS A 57 -15.49 7.52 -3.72
CA LYS A 57 -16.78 6.94 -4.12
C LYS A 57 -17.15 5.73 -3.28
N LYS A 58 -16.17 4.85 -3.04
CA LYS A 58 -16.34 3.62 -2.26
C LYS A 58 -14.99 3.18 -1.73
N PHE A 59 -14.96 2.58 -0.55
CA PHE A 59 -13.76 1.93 -0.04
C PHE A 59 -14.12 0.72 0.82
N SER A 60 -13.14 -0.14 1.04
CA SER A 60 -13.12 -1.19 2.06
C SER A 60 -11.71 -1.23 2.64
N LEU A 61 -11.57 -1.04 3.95
CA LEU A 61 -10.25 -1.04 4.60
C LEU A 61 -9.68 -2.45 4.71
N PHE A 62 -10.54 -3.43 4.94
CA PHE A 62 -10.18 -4.83 4.95
C PHE A 62 -11.40 -5.70 4.62
N GLN A 63 -11.19 -6.80 3.89
CA GLN A 63 -12.17 -7.84 3.65
C GLN A 63 -11.46 -9.20 3.50
N PRO A 64 -12.09 -10.31 3.90
CA PRO A 64 -11.49 -11.64 3.88
C PRO A 64 -11.33 -12.23 2.46
N PHE A 65 -11.67 -11.46 1.42
CA PHE A 65 -11.62 -11.90 0.02
C PHE A 65 -10.83 -10.92 -0.82
N MET A 66 -10.07 -11.42 -1.79
CA MET A 66 -9.30 -10.56 -2.69
C MET A 66 -10.22 -9.64 -3.54
N PRO A 67 -9.88 -8.35 -3.68
CA PRO A 67 -8.76 -7.66 -3.06
C PRO A 67 -8.99 -7.43 -1.55
N LEU A 68 -7.96 -7.64 -0.72
CA LEU A 68 -8.08 -7.52 0.75
C LEU A 68 -8.47 -6.12 1.21
N GLY A 69 -8.20 -5.09 0.43
CA GLY A 69 -8.62 -3.72 0.65
C GLY A 69 -8.78 -3.02 -0.70
N TYR A 70 -9.56 -1.95 -0.73
CA TYR A 70 -9.57 -1.05 -1.89
C TYR A 70 -10.14 0.34 -1.54
N VAL A 71 -9.59 1.35 -2.22
CA VAL A 71 -10.24 2.65 -2.38
C VAL A 71 -10.59 2.88 -3.85
N VAL A 72 -11.80 3.39 -4.09
CA VAL A 72 -12.27 3.90 -5.38
C VAL A 72 -12.56 5.39 -5.21
N HIS A 73 -11.85 6.22 -5.96
CA HIS A 73 -12.00 7.66 -5.97
C HIS A 73 -12.18 8.17 -7.40
N GLU A 74 -12.53 9.45 -7.55
CA GLU A 74 -12.54 10.10 -8.86
C GLU A 74 -11.13 10.31 -9.42
N LYS A 75 -11.04 10.65 -10.71
CA LYS A 75 -9.73 10.96 -11.32
C LYS A 75 -9.18 12.25 -10.70
N PRO A 76 -7.95 12.25 -10.15
CA PRO A 76 -7.32 13.47 -9.65
C PRO A 76 -7.15 14.50 -10.77
N SER A 77 -7.30 15.78 -10.43
CA SER A 77 -7.26 16.87 -11.43
C SER A 77 -5.86 17.23 -11.91
N THR A 78 -4.81 16.84 -11.17
CA THR A 78 -3.41 17.12 -11.50
C THR A 78 -2.51 15.91 -11.19
N LEU A 79 -1.37 15.80 -11.89
CA LEU A 79 -0.37 14.76 -11.62
C LEU A 79 0.15 14.80 -10.18
N PHE A 80 0.29 15.99 -9.59
CA PHE A 80 0.72 16.12 -8.20
C PHE A 80 -0.26 15.46 -7.23
N ARG A 81 -1.56 15.67 -7.41
CA ARG A 81 -2.59 15.03 -6.57
C ARG A 81 -2.61 13.52 -6.78
N GLU A 82 -2.48 13.07 -8.03
CA GLU A 82 -2.39 11.63 -8.35
C GLU A 82 -1.16 10.99 -7.69
N MET A 83 0.01 11.63 -7.78
CA MET A 83 1.24 11.19 -7.13
C MET A 83 1.04 11.07 -5.62
N LEU A 84 0.50 12.10 -4.97
CA LEU A 84 0.26 12.08 -3.52
C LEU A 84 -0.69 10.94 -3.11
N ILE A 85 -1.76 10.70 -3.85
CA ILE A 85 -2.69 9.59 -3.56
C ILE A 85 -2.00 8.24 -3.75
N VAL A 86 -1.24 8.06 -4.83
CA VAL A 86 -0.55 6.81 -5.16
C VAL A 86 0.56 6.51 -4.16
N LEU A 87 1.31 7.52 -3.72
CA LEU A 87 2.39 7.36 -2.73
C LEU A 87 1.90 7.39 -1.28
N GLY A 88 0.63 7.75 -1.05
CA GLY A 88 0.05 7.85 0.28
C GLY A 88 0.21 6.59 1.15
N PRO A 89 -0.05 5.37 0.63
CA PRO A 89 0.19 4.13 1.37
C PRO A 89 1.64 3.95 1.78
N PHE A 90 2.60 4.31 0.91
CA PHE A 90 4.02 4.22 1.20
C PHE A 90 4.39 5.17 2.32
N ILE A 91 4.01 6.44 2.20
CA ILE A 91 4.29 7.46 3.22
C ILE A 91 3.73 7.05 4.59
N LEU A 92 2.45 6.64 4.65
CA LEU A 92 1.78 6.37 5.92
C LEU A 92 2.28 5.08 6.59
N ASN A 93 2.43 3.99 5.83
CA ASN A 93 2.97 2.74 6.38
C ASN A 93 4.42 2.91 6.85
N SER A 94 5.28 3.55 6.05
CA SER A 94 6.67 3.78 6.43
C SER A 94 6.77 4.65 7.68
N PHE A 95 5.96 5.70 7.78
CA PHE A 95 5.89 6.55 8.97
C PHE A 95 5.50 5.74 10.22
N LEU A 96 4.42 4.94 10.15
CA LEU A 96 3.98 4.12 11.29
C LEU A 96 4.98 3.03 11.64
N ALA A 97 5.64 2.41 10.66
CA ALA A 97 6.70 1.44 10.91
C ALA A 97 7.88 2.07 11.66
N ILE A 98 8.36 3.23 11.22
CA ILE A 98 9.44 3.97 11.88
C ILE A 98 9.02 4.41 13.30
N PHE A 99 7.78 4.86 13.46
CA PHE A 99 7.24 5.20 14.79
C PHE A 99 7.24 3.99 15.73
N MET A 100 6.84 2.80 15.26
CA MET A 100 6.87 1.57 16.05
C MET A 100 8.29 1.11 16.38
N ILE A 101 9.25 1.31 15.47
CA ILE A 101 10.68 1.07 15.74
C ILE A 101 11.16 1.99 16.87
N GLN A 102 10.80 3.27 16.82
CA GLN A 102 11.16 4.23 17.85
C GLN A 102 10.52 3.87 19.20
N LEU A 103 9.27 3.39 19.20
CA LEU A 103 8.59 2.90 20.39
C LEU A 103 9.37 1.75 21.05
N LEU A 104 9.83 0.78 20.25
CA LEU A 104 10.62 -0.35 20.76
C LEU A 104 11.99 0.08 21.30
N ALA A 105 12.59 1.12 20.71
CA ALA A 105 13.89 1.66 21.14
C ALA A 105 13.81 2.52 22.41
N LEU A 106 12.67 3.15 22.69
CA LEU A 106 12.49 4.05 23.85
C LEU A 106 11.92 3.37 25.08
N PHE A 107 11.16 2.29 24.91
CA PHE A 107 10.45 1.63 26.00
C PHE A 107 10.89 0.18 26.15
N SER A 108 11.23 -0.21 27.38
CA SER A 108 11.44 -1.61 27.72
C SER A 108 10.09 -2.32 27.80
N LEU A 109 9.70 -2.99 26.71
CA LEU A 109 8.45 -3.73 26.60
C LEU A 109 8.66 -5.20 27.00
N PRO A 110 7.67 -5.83 27.67
CA PRO A 110 7.66 -7.28 27.85
C PRO A 110 7.72 -8.01 26.51
N ILE A 111 8.31 -9.22 26.50
CA ILE A 111 8.59 -9.99 25.28
C ILE A 111 7.35 -10.16 24.38
N PHE A 112 6.19 -10.43 24.98
CA PHE A 112 4.92 -10.55 24.25
C PHE A 112 4.57 -9.28 23.46
N PHE A 113 4.74 -8.10 24.06
CA PHE A 113 4.49 -6.82 23.39
C PHE A 113 5.57 -6.49 22.37
N LYS A 114 6.84 -6.86 22.61
CA LYS A 114 7.90 -6.73 21.60
C LYS A 114 7.50 -7.47 20.30
N PHE A 115 7.02 -8.71 20.41
CA PHE A 115 6.55 -9.48 19.26
C PHE A 115 5.37 -8.83 18.52
N ILE A 116 4.39 -8.26 19.24
CA ILE A 116 3.29 -7.53 18.62
C ILE A 116 3.81 -6.32 17.82
N VAL A 117 4.73 -5.54 18.40
CA VAL A 117 5.30 -4.35 17.75
C VAL A 117 6.11 -4.76 16.51
N ILE A 118 6.93 -5.81 16.59
CA ILE A 118 7.68 -6.35 15.44
C ILE A 118 6.73 -6.83 14.34
N TRP A 119 5.66 -7.53 14.70
CA TRP A 119 4.62 -7.95 13.75
C TRP A 119 3.95 -6.75 13.06
N LEU A 120 3.67 -5.67 13.80
CA LEU A 120 3.15 -4.43 13.23
C LEU A 120 4.15 -3.74 12.29
N ILE A 121 5.43 -3.62 12.68
CA ILE A 121 6.50 -3.07 11.84
C ILE A 121 6.57 -3.85 10.51
N PHE A 122 6.60 -5.18 10.62
CA PHE A 122 6.64 -6.05 9.45
C PHE A 122 5.38 -5.88 8.59
N SER A 123 4.19 -5.87 9.20
CA SER A 123 2.92 -5.69 8.51
C SER A 123 2.85 -4.35 7.76
N PHE A 124 3.25 -3.25 8.38
CA PHE A 124 3.29 -1.93 7.73
C PHE A 124 4.31 -1.91 6.59
N GLY A 125 5.54 -2.38 6.82
CA GLY A 125 6.57 -2.43 5.79
C GLY A 125 6.15 -3.29 4.59
N PHE A 126 5.58 -4.47 4.83
CA PHE A 126 5.17 -5.39 3.77
C PHE A 126 4.10 -4.79 2.83
N HIS A 127 3.21 -3.95 3.38
CA HIS A 127 2.14 -3.29 2.64
C HIS A 127 2.43 -1.83 2.29
N ALA A 128 3.66 -1.34 2.47
CA ALA A 128 3.98 0.07 2.20
C ALA A 128 3.93 0.42 0.71
N PHE A 129 4.50 -0.41 -0.16
CA PHE A 129 4.55 -0.10 -1.59
C PHE A 129 3.16 -0.03 -2.23
N PRO A 130 2.91 0.94 -3.14
CA PRO A 130 1.65 1.03 -3.87
C PRO A 130 1.39 -0.24 -4.69
N SER A 131 0.12 -0.47 -5.03
CA SER A 131 -0.21 -1.60 -5.90
C SER A 131 0.32 -1.38 -7.32
N GLN A 132 0.52 -2.47 -8.07
CA GLN A 132 0.89 -2.38 -9.49
C GLN A 132 -0.11 -1.59 -10.31
N ALA A 133 -1.40 -1.66 -9.96
CA ALA A 133 -2.43 -0.92 -10.66
C ALA A 133 -2.25 0.59 -10.46
N ASP A 134 -1.95 1.02 -9.23
CA ASP A 134 -1.79 2.43 -8.88
C ASP A 134 -0.50 3.00 -9.48
N ALA A 135 0.62 2.30 -9.32
CA ALA A 135 1.91 2.72 -9.88
C ALA A 135 1.88 2.79 -11.41
N LYS A 136 1.24 1.80 -12.07
CA LYS A 136 1.09 1.80 -13.53
C LYS A 136 0.14 2.89 -14.01
N SER A 137 -0.97 3.14 -13.29
CA SER A 137 -1.88 4.24 -13.63
C SER A 137 -1.15 5.58 -13.61
N PHE A 138 -0.39 5.84 -12.55
CA PHE A 138 0.38 7.07 -12.42
C PHE A 138 1.43 7.22 -13.53
N TYR A 139 2.21 6.16 -13.81
CA TYR A 139 3.16 6.15 -14.91
C TYR A 139 2.50 6.47 -16.27
N LEU A 140 1.32 5.89 -16.54
CA LEU A 140 0.59 6.17 -17.78
C LEU A 140 0.06 7.61 -17.82
N SER A 141 -0.43 8.14 -16.69
CA SER A 141 -0.84 9.55 -16.58
C SER A 141 0.32 10.50 -16.87
N VAL A 142 1.51 10.26 -16.30
CA VAL A 142 2.73 11.03 -16.59
C VAL A 142 3.09 10.96 -18.06
N LYS A 143 3.16 9.75 -18.64
CA LYS A 143 3.48 9.56 -20.07
C LYS A 143 2.49 10.29 -20.99
N ASN A 144 1.21 10.28 -20.65
CA ASN A 144 0.17 10.97 -21.42
C ASN A 144 0.34 12.49 -21.37
N GLU A 145 0.67 13.06 -20.21
CA GLU A 145 0.91 14.51 -20.09
C GLU A 145 2.18 14.96 -20.82
N ILE A 146 3.23 14.14 -20.81
CA ILE A 146 4.43 14.37 -21.64
C ILE A 146 4.06 14.39 -23.14
N LYS A 147 3.24 13.41 -23.59
CA LYS A 147 2.74 13.35 -24.97
C LYS A 147 1.93 14.61 -25.35
N ASN A 148 1.20 15.18 -24.39
CA ASN A 148 0.45 16.42 -24.55
C ASN A 148 1.31 17.69 -24.40
N LYS A 149 2.64 17.58 -24.55
CA LYS A 149 3.61 18.68 -24.49
C LYS A 149 3.68 19.42 -23.15
N LYS A 150 3.18 18.84 -22.06
CA LYS A 150 3.37 19.40 -20.71
C LYS A 150 4.73 18.98 -20.17
N LEU A 151 5.77 19.75 -20.49
CA LEU A 151 7.16 19.47 -20.09
C LEU A 151 7.34 19.28 -18.58
N LEU A 152 6.52 19.95 -17.76
CA LEU A 152 6.55 19.81 -16.29
C LEU A 152 6.25 18.36 -15.82
N ALA A 153 5.59 17.55 -16.65
CA ALA A 153 5.36 16.14 -16.36
C ALA A 153 6.66 15.31 -16.30
N LEU A 154 7.74 15.78 -16.93
CA LEU A 154 9.04 15.11 -16.91
C LEU A 154 9.63 15.01 -15.48
N LEU A 155 9.31 15.98 -14.62
CA LEU A 155 9.73 15.97 -13.19
C LEU A 155 9.14 14.78 -12.42
N TYR A 156 7.98 14.26 -12.84
CA TYR A 156 7.30 13.14 -12.20
C TYR A 156 7.75 11.78 -12.76
N LEU A 157 8.39 11.77 -13.93
CA LEU A 157 8.83 10.55 -14.60
C LEU A 157 9.78 9.68 -13.76
N PRO A 158 10.83 10.19 -13.09
CA PRO A 158 11.72 9.33 -12.30
C PRO A 158 10.98 8.63 -11.15
N ILE A 159 10.11 9.35 -10.45
CA ILE A 159 9.28 8.81 -9.37
C ILE A 159 8.30 7.76 -9.90
N ALA A 160 7.60 8.07 -10.99
CA ALA A 160 6.63 7.17 -11.60
C ALA A 160 7.29 5.87 -12.10
N LEU A 161 8.47 5.97 -12.71
CA LEU A 161 9.23 4.82 -13.19
C LEU A 161 9.71 3.96 -12.01
N PHE A 162 10.30 4.58 -10.98
CA PHE A 162 10.78 3.89 -9.79
C PHE A 162 9.67 3.04 -9.15
N PHE A 163 8.53 3.64 -8.83
CA PHE A 163 7.43 2.92 -8.20
C PHE A 163 6.79 1.89 -9.14
N ASN A 164 6.72 2.15 -10.44
CA ASN A 164 6.21 1.17 -11.40
C ASN A 164 7.11 -0.07 -11.50
N ILE A 165 8.43 0.09 -11.44
CA ILE A 165 9.38 -1.03 -11.40
C ILE A 165 9.30 -1.77 -10.06
N MET A 166 9.40 -1.05 -8.95
CA MET A 166 9.42 -1.65 -7.60
C MET A 166 8.13 -2.39 -7.25
N SER A 167 6.99 -1.89 -7.74
CA SER A 167 5.69 -2.55 -7.51
C SER A 167 5.53 -3.82 -8.37
N SER A 168 6.32 -3.98 -9.43
CA SER A 168 6.24 -5.12 -10.36
C SER A 168 6.69 -6.43 -9.72
N SER A 169 7.74 -6.40 -8.87
CA SER A 169 8.23 -7.55 -8.12
C SER A 169 7.33 -7.84 -6.90
N ARG A 170 6.25 -8.60 -7.14
CA ARG A 170 5.13 -8.76 -6.18
C ARG A 170 5.51 -9.16 -4.74
N VAL A 171 6.60 -9.88 -4.55
CA VAL A 171 6.96 -10.48 -3.25
C VAL A 171 8.33 -10.01 -2.76
N LEU A 172 9.32 -9.92 -3.66
CA LEU A 172 10.69 -9.64 -3.24
C LEU A 172 10.85 -8.24 -2.63
N THR A 173 10.36 -7.18 -3.29
CA THR A 173 10.46 -5.81 -2.74
C THR A 173 9.65 -5.65 -1.46
N ARG A 174 8.51 -6.32 -1.37
CA ARG A 174 7.63 -6.32 -0.18
C ARG A 174 8.22 -7.06 1.01
N LEU A 175 9.07 -8.07 0.78
CA LEU A 175 9.81 -8.74 1.85
C LEU A 175 11.07 -7.98 2.25
N ILE A 176 11.81 -7.45 1.28
CA ILE A 176 13.06 -6.72 1.55
C ILE A 176 12.80 -5.45 2.37
N TYR A 177 11.75 -4.69 2.07
CA TYR A 177 11.51 -3.42 2.73
C TYR A 177 11.29 -3.49 4.26
N PRO A 178 10.40 -4.33 4.81
CA PRO A 178 10.29 -4.49 6.26
C PRO A 178 11.58 -5.00 6.91
N LEU A 179 12.38 -5.83 6.20
CA LEU A 179 13.68 -6.27 6.70
C LEU A 179 14.69 -5.12 6.75
N ILE A 180 14.69 -4.22 5.75
CA ILE A 180 15.49 -2.99 5.81
C ILE A 180 15.06 -2.14 7.00
N LEU A 181 13.74 -1.95 7.20
CA LEU A 181 13.21 -1.18 8.33
C LEU A 181 13.64 -1.76 9.69
N LEU A 182 13.57 -3.08 9.86
CA LEU A 182 14.03 -3.75 11.07
C LEU A 182 15.57 -3.71 11.21
N GLY A 183 16.30 -3.85 10.10
CA GLY A 183 17.76 -3.86 10.04
C GLY A 183 18.42 -2.49 10.23
N ILE A 184 17.69 -1.40 10.03
CA ILE A 184 18.17 -0.03 10.28
C ILE A 184 18.61 0.15 11.76
N ASN A 185 18.07 -0.66 12.68
CA ASN A 185 18.45 -0.59 14.09
C ASN A 185 19.12 -1.90 14.54
N SER A 186 20.42 -2.02 14.28
CA SER A 186 21.22 -3.19 14.67
C SER A 186 21.25 -3.43 16.19
N LYS A 187 21.13 -2.37 17.00
CA LYS A 187 21.02 -2.48 18.46
C LYS A 187 19.68 -3.08 18.89
N LEU A 188 18.59 -2.66 18.26
CA LEU A 188 17.26 -3.20 18.49
C LEU A 188 17.18 -4.70 18.19
N LEU A 189 17.85 -5.14 17.12
CA LEU A 189 17.97 -6.57 16.79
C LEU A 189 18.68 -7.35 17.88
N ALA A 190 19.74 -6.80 18.49
CA ALA A 190 20.44 -7.43 19.61
C ALA A 190 19.55 -7.49 20.86
N ASP A 191 18.88 -6.37 21.21
CA ASP A 191 17.96 -6.28 22.38
C ASP A 191 16.67 -7.11 22.25
N ILE A 192 16.37 -7.63 21.05
CA ILE A 192 15.27 -8.59 20.81
C ILE A 192 15.75 -10.03 21.06
N ILE A 193 17.03 -10.32 20.81
CA ILE A 193 17.61 -11.65 20.92
C ILE A 193 18.07 -11.93 22.37
N ASP A 194 18.46 -10.88 23.09
CA ASP A 194 18.79 -10.90 24.53
C ASP A 194 17.54 -10.76 25.43
#